data_AF-A0A0V8SNW1-F1
#
_entry.id   AF-A0A0V8SNW1-F1
#
_cell.length_a   1.000
_cell.length_b   1.000
_cell.length_c   1.000
_cell.angle_alpha   90.00
_cell.angle_beta   90.00
_cell.angle_gamma   90.00
#
_symmetry.space_group_name_H-M   'P 1'
#
loop_
_entity.id
_entity.type
_entity.pdbx_description
1 polymer ?
#
loop_
_entity_poly.entity_id
_entity_poly.type
_entity_poly.pdbx_seq_one_letter_code
_entity_poly.pdbx_strand_id
1 'polypeptide(L)'
;MTTTAVRPPAPARPARGAAAPGPLAGTGRLLRLALRTDRWTTGVWAAAVAGTAQASVVGLAGLYASPAELAARAELIASPAATALAGPGYGLDRYTLGAMTANELGLWLAVPVAIMAVLAVARHLRAPEEDGRLELVRAQPVGRAAPVVAGMLATASSVLVVGVVLLAALLTTPLDPAGSALLAASVVAAALVLGAVTAVAAQLTTHARTVRVLGTAALGVAFVLRAVGDVRGPRSTSVWTWLSPFGWSQATAPYTLDRWWPLAVSALAVVAAVGLAAVLVRRRDVGTGLLADRRGPARGRVAGLVGLTCRRQRTSVLSWGAGVVLTGGLVGVLASAVVRFVDEEPSMSVLLGDGSDAVGAAFGLYTVFLAVLAGAYAATAVGAAVADERSGRATAVLALPVSRARWLGAQVACAAVAATTMLLLAGLVMGVGAALALDDASQVGRLLGATAGAVPGVLVVLGVATAVAGLAPRAYTGVWLYVAYVGTLGMFAALLPAGVDALSPFAHLPALPAQPPDGRAVAAVAAVAVLLAAAGLVGVRHRDLEG
;
A
#
# COMPACT_ATOMS: atom_id res chain seq x y z
N MET A 1 42.51 -64.60 -32.53
CA MET A 1 42.34 -63.17 -32.19
C MET A 1 41.76 -62.47 -33.40
N THR A 2 40.45 -62.24 -33.41
CA THR A 2 39.71 -61.58 -34.50
C THR A 2 39.24 -60.23 -33.98
N THR A 3 39.81 -59.15 -34.51
CA THR A 3 39.50 -57.76 -34.16
C THR A 3 38.28 -57.29 -34.96
N THR A 4 37.13 -57.16 -34.31
CA THR A 4 35.93 -56.50 -34.85
C THR A 4 36.14 -55.00 -34.92
N ALA A 5 36.17 -54.44 -36.14
CA ALA A 5 36.23 -53.01 -36.38
C ALA A 5 34.85 -52.36 -36.07
N VAL A 6 34.82 -51.46 -35.08
CA VAL A 6 33.64 -50.64 -34.76
C VAL A 6 33.54 -49.51 -35.77
N ARG A 7 32.44 -49.46 -36.52
CA ARG A 7 32.10 -48.34 -37.42
C ARG A 7 31.78 -47.08 -36.57
N PRO A 8 32.31 -45.90 -36.92
CA PRO A 8 31.93 -44.66 -36.26
C PRO A 8 30.45 -44.33 -36.57
N PRO A 9 29.71 -43.72 -35.63
CA PRO A 9 28.32 -43.32 -35.85
C PRO A 9 28.25 -42.27 -36.96
N ALA A 10 27.29 -42.43 -37.88
CA ALA A 10 27.05 -41.47 -38.94
C ALA A 10 26.70 -40.08 -38.34
N PRO A 11 27.17 -38.97 -38.96
CA PRO A 11 26.82 -37.64 -38.50
C PRO A 11 25.30 -37.47 -38.54
N ALA A 12 24.71 -37.13 -37.39
CA ALA A 12 23.29 -36.82 -37.28
C ALA A 12 22.96 -35.71 -38.28
N ARG A 13 22.02 -35.99 -39.20
CA ARG A 13 21.48 -34.95 -40.09
C ARG A 13 20.96 -33.80 -39.20
N PRO A 14 21.33 -32.54 -39.46
CA PRO A 14 20.75 -31.43 -38.72
C PRO A 14 19.24 -31.50 -38.87
N ALA A 15 18.54 -31.54 -37.73
CA ALA A 15 17.09 -31.51 -37.71
C ALA A 15 16.63 -30.34 -38.60
N ARG A 16 15.83 -30.64 -39.63
CA ARG A 16 15.22 -29.64 -40.50
C ARG A 16 14.64 -28.55 -39.61
N GLY A 17 15.08 -27.31 -39.84
CA GLY A 17 14.87 -26.17 -38.93
C GLY A 17 13.46 -26.13 -38.39
N ALA A 18 13.30 -26.43 -37.10
CA ALA A 18 12.15 -25.98 -36.36
C ALA A 18 12.20 -24.45 -36.46
N ALA A 19 11.27 -23.87 -37.24
CA ALA A 19 11.16 -22.43 -37.37
C ALA A 19 11.22 -21.81 -35.98
N ALA A 20 12.12 -20.85 -35.77
CA ALA A 20 12.26 -20.20 -34.49
C ALA A 20 10.86 -19.74 -34.03
N PRO A 21 10.42 -20.13 -32.82
CA PRO A 21 9.08 -19.82 -32.36
C PRO A 21 8.85 -18.31 -32.48
N GLY A 22 7.73 -17.92 -33.10
CA GLY A 22 7.40 -16.52 -33.31
C GLY A 22 7.45 -15.73 -31.99
N PRO A 23 7.61 -14.40 -32.02
CA PRO A 23 7.89 -13.59 -30.82
C PRO A 23 6.82 -13.69 -29.72
N LEU A 24 5.61 -14.15 -30.07
CA LEU A 24 4.46 -14.33 -29.19
C LEU A 24 4.08 -15.81 -28.96
N ALA A 25 4.88 -16.77 -29.44
CA ALA A 25 4.62 -18.19 -29.23
C ALA A 25 4.55 -18.52 -27.72
N GLY A 26 3.55 -19.30 -27.32
CA GLY A 26 3.35 -19.68 -25.91
C GLY A 26 2.58 -18.67 -25.04
N THR A 27 2.25 -17.47 -25.54
CA THR A 27 1.54 -16.41 -24.77
C THR A 27 0.23 -16.92 -24.15
N GLY A 28 -0.61 -17.65 -24.90
CA GLY A 28 -1.89 -18.13 -24.39
C GLY A 28 -1.77 -19.12 -23.22
N ARG A 29 -0.73 -19.97 -23.23
CA ARG A 29 -0.47 -20.91 -22.11
C ARG A 29 0.02 -20.17 -20.87
N LEU A 30 0.91 -19.19 -21.05
CA LEU A 30 1.40 -18.33 -19.98
C LEU A 30 0.28 -17.48 -19.38
N LEU A 31 -0.58 -16.92 -20.22
CA LEU A 31 -1.76 -16.16 -19.79
C LEU A 31 -2.69 -17.02 -18.94
N ARG A 32 -3.02 -18.24 -19.42
CA ARG A 32 -3.86 -19.17 -18.66
C ARG A 32 -3.25 -19.51 -17.29
N LEU A 33 -1.93 -19.72 -17.24
CA LEU A 33 -1.22 -20.00 -15.99
C LEU A 33 -1.26 -18.78 -15.05
N ALA A 34 -1.01 -17.58 -15.57
CA ALA A 34 -1.06 -16.34 -14.80
C ALA A 34 -2.46 -16.13 -14.20
N LEU A 35 -3.52 -16.23 -15.00
CA LEU A 35 -4.91 -16.09 -14.54
C LEU A 35 -5.28 -17.15 -13.50
N ARG A 36 -4.83 -18.41 -13.67
CA ARG A 36 -5.08 -19.48 -12.69
C ARG A 36 -4.39 -19.20 -11.36
N THR A 37 -3.20 -18.61 -11.39
CA THR A 37 -2.43 -18.27 -10.18
C THR A 37 -3.03 -17.07 -9.47
N ASP A 38 -3.54 -16.10 -10.23
CA ASP A 38 -4.06 -14.84 -9.71
C ASP A 38 -5.55 -14.87 -9.35
N ARG A 39 -6.29 -15.95 -9.67
CA ARG A 39 -7.74 -16.03 -9.46
C ARG A 39 -8.19 -15.70 -8.04
N TRP A 40 -7.45 -16.15 -7.02
CA TRP A 40 -7.78 -15.89 -5.62
C TRP A 40 -7.45 -14.46 -5.24
N THR A 41 -6.28 -13.96 -5.65
CA THR A 41 -5.91 -12.56 -5.41
C THR A 41 -6.89 -11.61 -6.10
N THR A 42 -7.23 -11.87 -7.36
CA THR A 42 -8.22 -11.09 -8.13
C THR A 42 -9.60 -11.18 -7.49
N GLY A 43 -10.03 -12.37 -7.06
CA GLY A 43 -11.32 -12.57 -6.39
C GLY A 43 -11.42 -11.80 -5.07
N VAL A 44 -10.37 -11.81 -4.24
CA VAL A 44 -10.33 -11.05 -2.99
C VAL A 44 -10.37 -9.54 -3.26
N TRP A 45 -9.59 -9.04 -4.22
CA TRP A 45 -9.65 -7.63 -4.61
C TRP A 45 -11.02 -7.23 -5.17
N ALA A 46 -11.61 -8.06 -6.03
CA ALA A 46 -12.93 -7.81 -6.59
C ALA A 46 -14.00 -7.77 -5.50
N ALA A 47 -14.00 -8.74 -4.58
CA ALA A 47 -14.93 -8.79 -3.47
C ALA A 47 -14.75 -7.61 -2.50
N ALA A 48 -13.50 -7.23 -2.18
CA ALA A 48 -13.22 -6.11 -1.30
C ALA A 48 -13.68 -4.78 -1.92
N VAL A 49 -13.31 -4.50 -3.18
CA VAL A 49 -13.67 -3.24 -3.86
C VAL A 49 -15.18 -3.14 -4.06
N ALA A 50 -15.82 -4.22 -4.51
CA ALA A 50 -17.27 -4.24 -4.72
C ALA A 50 -18.05 -4.18 -3.40
N GLY A 51 -17.60 -4.92 -2.37
CA GLY A 51 -18.19 -4.91 -1.05
C GLY A 51 -18.06 -3.54 -0.38
N THR A 52 -16.91 -2.89 -0.47
CA THR A 52 -16.73 -1.51 0.00
C THR A 52 -17.66 -0.55 -0.73
N ALA A 53 -17.71 -0.61 -2.07
CA ALA A 53 -18.60 0.26 -2.84
C ALA A 53 -20.07 0.07 -2.45
N GLN A 54 -20.54 -1.17 -2.38
CA GLN A 54 -21.92 -1.48 -2.03
C GLN A 54 -22.25 -1.06 -0.59
N ALA A 55 -21.42 -1.45 0.38
CA ALA A 55 -21.64 -1.12 1.79
C ALA A 55 -21.63 0.39 2.02
N SER A 56 -20.72 1.11 1.36
CA SER A 56 -20.69 2.57 1.41
C SER A 56 -21.93 3.19 0.78
N VAL A 57 -22.35 2.78 -0.42
CA VAL A 57 -23.57 3.34 -1.05
C VAL A 57 -24.81 3.11 -0.19
N VAL A 58 -24.98 1.91 0.37
CA VAL A 58 -26.09 1.59 1.28
C VAL A 58 -26.02 2.45 2.54
N GLY A 59 -24.83 2.60 3.13
CA GLY A 59 -24.62 3.46 4.29
C GLY A 59 -24.92 4.93 4.01
N LEU A 60 -24.43 5.47 2.89
CA LEU A 60 -24.68 6.85 2.49
C LEU A 60 -26.17 7.10 2.21
N ALA A 61 -26.85 6.14 1.55
CA ALA A 61 -28.29 6.24 1.29
C ALA A 61 -29.13 6.22 2.58
N GLY A 62 -28.69 5.47 3.61
CA GLY A 62 -29.35 5.42 4.91
C GLY A 62 -29.08 6.65 5.78
N LEU A 63 -27.88 7.24 5.68
CA LEU A 63 -27.46 8.40 6.48
C LEU A 63 -27.90 9.74 5.90
N TYR A 64 -27.98 9.86 4.57
CA TYR A 64 -28.23 11.12 3.86
C TYR A 64 -29.45 10.97 2.93
N ALA A 65 -30.63 10.92 3.52
CA ALA A 65 -31.88 10.69 2.80
C ALA A 65 -32.61 12.00 2.47
N SER A 66 -32.41 13.07 3.26
CA SER A 66 -33.10 14.34 3.05
C SER A 66 -32.31 15.30 2.14
N PRO A 67 -32.99 16.17 1.35
CA PRO A 67 -32.32 17.19 0.56
C PRO A 67 -31.47 18.16 1.38
N ALA A 68 -31.86 18.41 2.64
CA ALA A 68 -31.13 19.28 3.55
C ALA A 68 -29.80 18.64 4.00
N GLU A 69 -29.81 17.36 4.35
CA GLU A 69 -28.62 16.57 4.67
C GLU A 69 -27.63 16.52 3.49
N LEU A 70 -28.15 16.31 2.26
CA LEU A 70 -27.31 16.31 1.06
C LEU A 70 -26.72 17.69 0.76
N ALA A 71 -27.46 18.77 0.98
CA ALA A 71 -26.95 20.13 0.82
C ALA A 71 -25.84 20.45 1.86
N ALA A 72 -26.06 20.10 3.13
CA ALA A 72 -25.05 20.23 4.17
C ALA A 72 -23.78 19.42 3.83
N ARG A 73 -23.95 18.20 3.31
CA ARG A 73 -22.81 17.39 2.87
C ARG A 73 -22.06 18.02 1.69
N ALA A 74 -22.76 18.68 0.77
CA ALA A 74 -22.14 19.37 -0.35
C ALA A 74 -21.23 20.52 0.13
N GLU A 75 -21.65 21.28 1.14
CA GLU A 75 -20.83 22.33 1.74
C GLU A 75 -19.54 21.77 2.38
N LEU A 76 -19.64 20.62 3.06
CA LEU A 76 -18.48 19.93 3.63
C LEU A 76 -17.47 19.52 2.56
N ILE A 77 -17.96 18.95 1.45
CA ILE A 77 -17.12 18.50 0.33
C ILE A 77 -16.54 19.67 -0.47
N ALA A 78 -17.18 20.84 -0.46
CA ALA A 78 -16.66 22.06 -1.08
C ALA A 78 -15.43 22.63 -0.37
N SER A 79 -15.10 22.15 0.84
CA SER A 79 -13.90 22.60 1.55
C SER A 79 -12.61 22.25 0.80
N PRO A 80 -11.54 23.07 0.87
CA PRO A 80 -10.26 22.75 0.22
C PRO A 80 -9.66 21.41 0.67
N ALA A 81 -9.87 21.05 1.93
CA ALA A 81 -9.43 19.79 2.50
C ALA A 81 -10.14 18.59 1.86
N ALA A 82 -11.48 18.66 1.78
CA ALA A 82 -12.27 17.62 1.14
C ALA A 82 -12.00 17.58 -0.37
N THR A 83 -11.82 18.72 -1.02
CA THR A 83 -11.44 18.79 -2.44
C THR A 83 -10.10 18.10 -2.70
N ALA A 84 -9.12 18.31 -1.82
CA ALA A 84 -7.82 17.66 -1.90
C ALA A 84 -7.92 16.13 -1.77
N LEU A 85 -8.88 15.59 -1.00
CA LEU A 85 -9.03 14.16 -0.75
C LEU A 85 -10.00 13.46 -1.73
N ALA A 86 -11.16 14.06 -1.97
CA ALA A 86 -12.27 13.51 -2.74
C ALA A 86 -12.17 13.87 -4.24
N GLY A 87 -11.69 15.08 -4.55
CA GLY A 87 -11.66 15.63 -5.92
C GLY A 87 -12.45 16.93 -6.04
N PRO A 88 -12.65 17.43 -7.27
CA PRO A 88 -13.18 18.78 -7.53
C PRO A 88 -14.67 18.98 -7.16
N GLY A 89 -15.36 17.95 -6.64
CA GLY A 89 -16.76 18.07 -6.20
C GLY A 89 -17.69 18.36 -7.37
N TYR A 90 -17.81 17.44 -8.32
CA TYR A 90 -18.78 17.63 -9.41
C TYR A 90 -20.21 17.48 -8.87
N GLY A 91 -21.10 18.37 -9.30
CA GLY A 91 -22.52 18.32 -8.94
C GLY A 91 -22.85 18.81 -7.53
N LEU A 92 -21.97 19.61 -6.88
CA LEU A 92 -22.27 20.18 -5.55
C LEU A 92 -23.51 21.09 -5.56
N ASP A 93 -23.78 21.80 -6.66
CA ASP A 93 -24.97 22.66 -6.81
C ASP A 93 -26.30 21.87 -6.76
N ARG A 94 -26.25 20.58 -7.11
CA ARG A 94 -27.38 19.64 -7.04
C ARG A 94 -26.86 18.30 -6.56
N TYR A 95 -26.52 18.24 -5.28
CA TYR A 95 -25.91 17.07 -4.69
C TYR A 95 -26.91 15.91 -4.59
N THR A 96 -26.54 14.78 -5.18
CA THR A 96 -27.34 13.55 -5.21
C THR A 96 -26.52 12.41 -4.64
N LEU A 97 -27.18 11.30 -4.27
CA LEU A 97 -26.48 10.09 -3.82
C LEU A 97 -25.43 9.61 -4.84
N GLY A 98 -25.71 9.73 -6.14
CA GLY A 98 -24.75 9.39 -7.20
C GLY A 98 -23.53 10.32 -7.22
N ALA A 99 -23.75 11.63 -7.19
CA ALA A 99 -22.67 12.62 -7.10
C ALA A 99 -21.82 12.41 -5.84
N MET A 100 -22.47 12.15 -4.70
CA MET A 100 -21.82 11.84 -3.44
C MET A 100 -20.97 10.57 -3.54
N THR A 101 -21.52 9.50 -4.12
CA THR A 101 -20.79 8.25 -4.36
C THR A 101 -19.55 8.47 -5.23
N ALA A 102 -19.67 9.22 -6.33
CA ALA A 102 -18.54 9.46 -7.22
C ALA A 102 -17.46 10.35 -6.60
N ASN A 103 -17.85 11.43 -5.92
CA ASN A 103 -16.93 12.35 -5.28
C ASN A 103 -16.22 11.68 -4.10
N GLU A 104 -16.96 11.00 -3.23
CA GLU A 104 -16.39 10.44 -2.01
C GLU A 104 -15.70 9.11 -2.27
N LEU A 105 -16.30 8.17 -3.02
CA LEU A 105 -15.73 6.83 -3.19
C LEU A 105 -14.82 6.69 -4.41
N GLY A 106 -14.98 7.52 -5.45
CA GLY A 106 -14.34 7.29 -6.74
C GLY A 106 -12.82 7.13 -6.64
N LEU A 107 -12.16 7.98 -5.85
CA LEU A 107 -10.71 7.88 -5.63
C LEU A 107 -10.34 6.73 -4.70
N TRP A 108 -11.12 6.47 -3.65
CA TRP A 108 -10.90 5.35 -2.73
C TRP A 108 -11.13 3.98 -3.38
N LEU A 109 -11.86 3.91 -4.49
CA LEU A 109 -11.98 2.72 -5.33
C LEU A 109 -10.84 2.64 -6.36
N ALA A 110 -10.47 3.77 -6.98
CA ALA A 110 -9.43 3.80 -8.00
C ALA A 110 -8.02 3.48 -7.45
N VAL A 111 -7.67 4.01 -6.28
CA VAL A 111 -6.33 3.84 -5.69
C VAL A 111 -6.01 2.36 -5.38
N PRO A 112 -6.85 1.58 -4.69
CA PRO A 112 -6.55 0.18 -4.41
C PRO A 112 -6.46 -0.68 -5.67
N VAL A 113 -7.31 -0.44 -6.68
CA VAL A 113 -7.26 -1.16 -7.96
C VAL A 113 -5.99 -0.80 -8.74
N ALA A 114 -5.53 0.45 -8.68
CA ALA A 114 -4.25 0.86 -9.24
C ALA A 114 -3.06 0.22 -8.51
N ILE A 115 -3.10 0.12 -7.18
CA ILE A 115 -2.10 -0.64 -6.39
C ILE A 115 -2.08 -2.11 -6.82
N MET A 116 -3.26 -2.74 -6.96
CA MET A 116 -3.37 -4.11 -7.45
C MET A 116 -2.70 -4.26 -8.83
N ALA A 117 -2.94 -3.34 -9.76
CA ALA A 117 -2.33 -3.35 -11.10
C ALA A 117 -0.79 -3.20 -11.03
N VAL A 118 -0.27 -2.29 -10.21
CA VAL A 118 1.17 -2.10 -9.98
C VAL A 118 1.81 -3.40 -9.45
N LEU A 119 1.17 -4.03 -8.45
CA LEU A 119 1.66 -5.27 -7.84
C LEU A 119 1.61 -6.45 -8.82
N ALA A 120 0.56 -6.55 -9.64
CA ALA A 120 0.41 -7.58 -10.66
C ALA A 120 1.46 -7.45 -11.76
N VAL A 121 1.70 -6.23 -12.26
CA VAL A 121 2.75 -5.99 -13.28
C VAL A 121 4.13 -6.37 -12.75
N ALA A 122 4.48 -5.93 -11.53
CA ALA A 122 5.76 -6.29 -10.93
C ALA A 122 5.91 -7.81 -10.72
N ARG A 123 4.82 -8.48 -10.32
CA ARG A 123 4.77 -9.93 -10.13
C ARG A 123 4.95 -10.69 -11.44
N HIS A 124 4.37 -10.25 -12.55
CA HIS A 124 4.41 -11.00 -13.80
C HIS A 124 5.62 -10.68 -14.68
N LEU A 125 6.10 -9.44 -14.66
CA LEU A 125 7.21 -9.04 -15.53
C LEU A 125 8.58 -9.27 -14.88
N ARG A 126 8.68 -9.16 -13.54
CA ARG A 126 9.98 -9.04 -12.87
C ARG A 126 10.29 -10.19 -11.92
N ALA A 127 9.33 -10.64 -11.12
CA ALA A 127 9.58 -11.75 -10.19
C ALA A 127 10.04 -13.06 -10.87
N PRO A 128 9.50 -13.48 -12.04
CA PRO A 128 9.98 -14.69 -12.72
C PRO A 128 11.39 -14.54 -13.29
N GLU A 129 11.80 -13.30 -13.64
CA GLU A 129 13.17 -13.00 -14.05
C GLU A 129 14.13 -13.09 -12.86
N GLU A 130 13.77 -12.49 -11.72
CA GLU A 130 14.60 -12.52 -10.49
C GLU A 130 14.78 -13.93 -9.92
N ASP A 131 13.71 -14.73 -9.92
CA ASP A 131 13.71 -16.09 -9.34
C ASP A 131 14.38 -17.13 -10.29
N GLY A 132 14.89 -16.72 -11.46
CA GLY A 132 15.45 -17.61 -12.49
C GLY A 132 14.43 -18.49 -13.22
N ARG A 133 13.15 -18.44 -12.82
CA ARG A 133 12.07 -19.24 -13.43
C ARG A 133 11.87 -18.92 -14.91
N LEU A 134 12.12 -17.68 -15.32
CA LEU A 134 11.98 -17.29 -16.72
C LEU A 134 12.95 -18.03 -17.63
N GLU A 135 14.13 -18.43 -17.15
CA GLU A 135 15.11 -19.19 -17.92
C GLU A 135 14.58 -20.59 -18.27
N LEU A 136 13.95 -21.26 -17.29
CA LEU A 136 13.29 -22.56 -17.50
C LEU A 136 12.13 -22.46 -18.49
N VAL A 137 11.35 -21.37 -18.43
CA VAL A 137 10.25 -21.10 -19.37
C VAL A 137 10.78 -20.82 -20.78
N ARG A 138 11.94 -20.16 -20.90
CA ARG A 138 12.57 -19.86 -22.19
C ARG A 138 13.35 -21.03 -22.80
N ALA A 139 13.65 -22.07 -22.01
CA ALA A 139 14.12 -23.34 -22.53
C ALA A 139 13.03 -24.11 -23.32
N GLN A 140 11.77 -23.71 -23.19
CA GLN A 140 10.63 -24.20 -23.97
C GLN A 140 10.40 -23.32 -25.22
N PRO A 141 9.62 -23.76 -26.23
CA PRO A 141 9.36 -22.97 -27.45
C PRO A 141 8.44 -21.77 -27.18
N VAL A 142 8.94 -20.80 -26.42
CA VAL A 142 8.25 -19.58 -25.98
C VAL A 142 8.96 -18.38 -26.58
N GLY A 143 8.19 -17.51 -27.24
CA GLY A 143 8.70 -16.30 -27.86
C GLY A 143 9.20 -15.27 -26.84
N ARG A 144 10.18 -14.45 -27.22
CA ARG A 144 10.81 -13.45 -26.33
C ARG A 144 9.82 -12.48 -25.66
N ALA A 145 8.74 -12.11 -26.36
CA ALA A 145 7.75 -11.14 -25.89
C ALA A 145 6.57 -11.82 -25.17
N ALA A 146 6.43 -13.15 -25.30
CA ALA A 146 5.28 -13.88 -24.75
C ALA A 146 5.10 -13.74 -23.23
N PRO A 147 6.16 -13.77 -22.38
CA PRO A 147 6.00 -13.58 -20.94
C PRO A 147 5.52 -12.18 -20.56
N VAL A 148 6.07 -11.14 -21.21
CA VAL A 148 5.68 -9.75 -20.96
C VAL A 148 4.24 -9.52 -21.39
N VAL A 149 3.89 -9.96 -22.60
CA VAL A 149 2.52 -9.82 -23.13
C VAL A 149 1.52 -10.62 -22.29
N ALA A 150 1.84 -11.85 -21.90
CA ALA A 150 0.99 -12.65 -21.03
C ALA A 150 0.77 -11.98 -19.66
N GLY A 151 1.82 -11.43 -19.05
CA GLY A 151 1.74 -10.71 -17.78
C GLY A 151 0.90 -9.44 -17.85
N MET A 152 1.05 -8.67 -18.93
CA MET A 152 0.23 -7.47 -19.17
C MET A 152 -1.24 -7.82 -19.42
N LEU A 153 -1.51 -8.85 -20.23
CA LEU A 153 -2.87 -9.34 -20.48
C LEU A 153 -3.51 -9.90 -19.20
N ALA A 154 -2.75 -10.63 -18.39
CA ALA A 154 -3.23 -11.14 -17.10
C ALA A 154 -3.59 -9.98 -16.16
N THR A 155 -2.73 -8.97 -16.05
CA THR A 155 -3.02 -7.79 -15.23
C THR A 155 -4.25 -7.03 -15.73
N ALA A 156 -4.33 -6.78 -17.04
CA ALA A 156 -5.48 -6.10 -17.63
C ALA A 156 -6.78 -6.88 -17.39
N SER A 157 -6.74 -8.20 -17.54
CA SER A 157 -7.88 -9.08 -17.27
C SER A 157 -8.31 -9.02 -15.80
N SER A 158 -7.36 -9.05 -14.85
CA SER A 158 -7.67 -8.93 -13.42
C SER A 158 -8.30 -7.58 -13.08
N VAL A 159 -7.79 -6.47 -13.64
CA VAL A 159 -8.37 -5.14 -13.45
C VAL A 159 -9.78 -5.07 -14.05
N LEU A 160 -9.99 -5.63 -15.24
CA LEU A 160 -11.31 -5.69 -15.87
C LEU A 160 -12.30 -6.51 -15.06
N VAL A 161 -11.89 -7.66 -14.51
CA VAL A 161 -12.74 -8.47 -13.62
C VAL A 161 -13.16 -7.66 -12.39
N VAL A 162 -12.24 -6.95 -11.75
CA VAL A 162 -12.58 -6.07 -10.62
C VAL A 162 -13.58 -4.99 -11.04
N GLY A 163 -13.39 -4.35 -12.20
CA GLY A 163 -14.32 -3.35 -12.73
C GLY A 163 -15.72 -3.92 -13.03
N VAL A 164 -15.80 -5.12 -13.60
CA VAL A 164 -17.08 -5.79 -13.88
C VAL A 164 -17.81 -6.15 -12.58
N VAL A 165 -17.10 -6.67 -11.58
CA VAL A 165 -17.70 -7.01 -10.28
C VAL A 165 -18.12 -5.75 -9.52
N LEU A 166 -17.32 -4.68 -9.59
CA LEU A 166 -17.71 -3.36 -9.06
C LEU A 166 -18.99 -2.85 -9.72
N LEU A 167 -19.06 -2.89 -11.05
CA LEU A 167 -20.28 -2.50 -11.79
C LEU A 167 -21.48 -3.34 -11.35
N ALA A 168 -21.34 -4.67 -11.29
CA ALA A 168 -22.41 -5.56 -10.86
C ALA A 168 -22.91 -5.21 -9.45
N ALA A 169 -22.01 -4.86 -8.52
CA ALA A 169 -22.40 -4.43 -7.18
C ALA A 169 -23.11 -3.08 -7.19
N LEU A 170 -22.64 -2.10 -7.95
CA LEU A 170 -23.31 -0.79 -8.08
C LEU A 170 -24.71 -0.91 -8.69
N LEU A 171 -24.90 -1.83 -9.64
CA LEU A 171 -26.22 -2.10 -10.25
C LEU A 171 -27.25 -2.70 -9.27
N THR A 172 -26.82 -3.17 -8.09
CA THR A 172 -27.74 -3.60 -7.01
C THR A 172 -28.20 -2.46 -6.11
N THR A 173 -27.72 -1.24 -6.34
CA THR A 173 -28.04 -0.05 -5.56
C THR A 173 -29.01 0.87 -6.34
N PRO A 174 -29.65 1.88 -5.72
CA PRO A 174 -30.57 2.77 -6.43
C PRO A 174 -29.88 3.79 -7.36
N LEU A 175 -28.59 3.62 -7.65
CA LEU A 175 -27.81 4.52 -8.49
C LEU A 175 -28.15 4.35 -9.98
N ASP A 176 -27.91 5.40 -10.76
CA ASP A 176 -28.10 5.35 -12.22
C ASP A 176 -27.12 4.35 -12.88
N PRO A 177 -27.61 3.41 -13.71
CA PRO A 177 -26.76 2.40 -14.34
C PRO A 177 -25.66 2.95 -15.26
N ALA A 178 -25.92 4.05 -15.97
CA ALA A 178 -24.95 4.62 -16.90
C ALA A 178 -23.81 5.30 -16.15
N GLY A 179 -24.14 6.07 -15.10
CA GLY A 179 -23.16 6.63 -14.17
C GLY A 179 -22.36 5.55 -13.44
N SER A 180 -22.98 4.43 -13.06
CA SER A 180 -22.28 3.27 -12.48
C SER A 180 -21.29 2.63 -13.44
N ALA A 181 -21.68 2.45 -14.71
CA ALA A 181 -20.79 1.95 -15.75
C ALA A 181 -19.59 2.88 -15.96
N LEU A 182 -19.84 4.20 -15.98
CA LEU A 182 -18.78 5.19 -16.15
C LEU A 182 -17.83 5.24 -14.94
N LEU A 183 -18.35 5.17 -13.71
CA LEU A 183 -17.53 5.09 -12.50
C LEU A 183 -16.62 3.86 -12.51
N ALA A 184 -17.17 2.68 -12.82
CA ALA A 184 -16.40 1.44 -12.93
C ALA A 184 -15.35 1.52 -14.05
N ALA A 185 -15.69 2.09 -15.20
CA ALA A 185 -14.76 2.30 -16.32
C ALA A 185 -13.62 3.27 -15.94
N SER A 186 -13.92 4.33 -15.19
CA SER A 186 -12.93 5.29 -14.67
C SER A 186 -11.94 4.64 -13.71
N VAL A 187 -12.42 3.79 -12.79
CA VAL A 187 -11.58 3.00 -11.87
C VAL A 187 -10.64 2.08 -12.65
N VAL A 188 -11.17 1.34 -13.63
CA VAL A 188 -10.38 0.46 -14.51
C VAL A 188 -9.34 1.24 -15.30
N ALA A 189 -9.73 2.37 -15.89
CA ALA A 189 -8.85 3.18 -16.73
C ALA A 189 -7.66 3.72 -15.94
N ALA A 190 -7.88 4.27 -14.75
CA ALA A 190 -6.79 4.72 -13.87
C ALA A 190 -5.81 3.58 -13.55
N ALA A 191 -6.34 2.41 -13.18
CA ALA A 191 -5.51 1.25 -12.84
C ALA A 191 -4.69 0.73 -14.03
N LEU A 192 -5.26 0.71 -15.23
CA LEU A 192 -4.54 0.32 -16.45
C LEU A 192 -3.42 1.29 -16.79
N VAL A 193 -3.65 2.61 -16.65
CA VAL A 193 -2.59 3.61 -16.87
C VAL A 193 -1.43 3.39 -15.91
N LEU A 194 -1.69 3.24 -14.61
CA LEU A 194 -0.63 3.00 -13.62
C LEU A 194 0.07 1.65 -13.82
N GLY A 195 -0.67 0.61 -14.22
CA GLY A 195 -0.10 -0.67 -14.61
C GLY A 195 0.85 -0.54 -15.81
N ALA A 196 0.46 0.22 -16.84
CA ALA A 196 1.30 0.46 -18.01
C ALA A 196 2.55 1.29 -17.70
N VAL A 197 2.44 2.33 -16.85
CA VAL A 197 3.59 3.09 -16.35
C VAL A 197 4.54 2.19 -15.54
N THR A 198 3.99 1.29 -14.72
CA THR A 198 4.78 0.31 -13.98
C THR A 198 5.50 -0.67 -14.91
N ALA A 199 4.90 -1.01 -16.06
CA ALA A 199 5.54 -1.85 -17.06
C ALA A 199 6.77 -1.18 -17.70
N VAL A 200 6.74 0.15 -17.87
CA VAL A 200 7.92 0.95 -18.26
C VAL A 200 8.99 0.87 -17.18
N ALA A 201 8.62 1.09 -15.91
CA ALA A 201 9.55 0.96 -14.79
C ALA A 201 10.17 -0.44 -14.69
N ALA A 202 9.40 -1.50 -15.03
CA ALA A 202 9.87 -2.88 -15.07
C ALA A 202 10.98 -3.14 -16.10
N GLN A 203 11.14 -2.28 -17.10
CA GLN A 203 12.23 -2.35 -18.08
C GLN A 203 13.49 -1.62 -17.62
N LEU A 204 13.36 -0.69 -16.67
CA LEU A 204 14.48 0.12 -16.20
C LEU A 204 15.34 -0.60 -15.16
N THR A 205 14.76 -1.50 -14.38
CA THR A 205 15.43 -2.14 -13.23
C THR A 205 15.39 -3.66 -13.30
N THR A 206 16.40 -4.29 -12.72
CA THR A 206 16.47 -5.75 -12.54
C THR A 206 15.59 -6.28 -11.42
N HIS A 207 15.08 -5.41 -10.53
CA HIS A 207 14.51 -5.85 -9.27
C HIS A 207 12.99 -5.61 -9.13
N ALA A 208 12.16 -6.63 -8.84
CA ALA A 208 10.70 -6.51 -8.70
C ALA A 208 10.32 -5.68 -7.48
N ARG A 209 11.18 -5.66 -6.45
CA ARG A 209 11.04 -4.70 -5.34
C ARG A 209 11.12 -3.26 -5.85
N THR A 210 12.11 -2.93 -6.67
CA THR A 210 12.29 -1.58 -7.22
C THR A 210 11.15 -1.21 -8.15
N VAL A 211 10.66 -2.15 -8.98
CA VAL A 211 9.47 -1.92 -9.82
C VAL A 211 8.24 -1.56 -8.99
N ARG A 212 7.97 -2.31 -7.90
CA ARG A 212 6.87 -1.99 -6.97
C ARG A 212 7.02 -0.59 -6.40
N VAL A 213 8.21 -0.24 -5.90
CA VAL A 213 8.48 1.09 -5.33
C VAL A 213 8.26 2.19 -6.36
N LEU A 214 8.78 2.05 -7.58
CA LEU A 214 8.60 3.04 -8.65
C LEU A 214 7.14 3.16 -9.09
N GLY A 215 6.42 2.04 -9.22
CA GLY A 215 5.01 2.05 -9.58
C GLY A 215 4.13 2.68 -8.50
N THR A 216 4.37 2.36 -7.23
CA THR A 216 3.67 3.00 -6.10
C THR A 216 4.04 4.48 -5.97
N ALA A 217 5.29 4.86 -6.22
CA ALA A 217 5.70 6.27 -6.25
C ALA A 217 5.00 7.04 -7.38
N ALA A 218 4.87 6.45 -8.59
CA ALA A 218 4.12 7.04 -9.69
C ALA A 218 2.64 7.26 -9.33
N LEU A 219 2.03 6.30 -8.61
CA LEU A 219 0.69 6.44 -8.05
C LEU A 219 0.59 7.61 -7.06
N GLY A 220 1.53 7.71 -6.12
CA GLY A 220 1.56 8.80 -5.14
C GLY A 220 1.75 10.17 -5.80
N VAL A 221 2.64 10.28 -6.78
CA VAL A 221 2.84 11.50 -7.57
C VAL A 221 1.56 11.86 -8.33
N ALA A 222 0.91 10.89 -9.00
CA ALA A 222 -0.37 11.12 -9.66
C ALA A 222 -1.45 11.63 -8.70
N PHE A 223 -1.53 11.07 -7.49
CA PHE A 223 -2.46 11.51 -6.46
C PHE A 223 -2.19 12.97 -6.04
N VAL A 224 -0.93 13.33 -5.77
CA VAL A 224 -0.54 14.68 -5.35
C VAL A 224 -0.76 15.71 -6.46
N LEU A 225 -0.37 15.40 -7.69
CA LEU A 225 -0.59 16.28 -8.85
C LEU A 225 -2.08 16.62 -9.01
N ARG A 226 -2.95 15.61 -8.87
CA ARG A 226 -4.39 15.79 -8.86
C ARG A 226 -4.84 16.67 -7.69
N ALA A 227 -4.49 16.31 -6.45
CA ALA A 227 -4.92 17.05 -5.26
C ALA A 227 -4.51 18.53 -5.31
N VAL A 228 -3.26 18.83 -5.70
CA VAL A 228 -2.77 20.20 -5.87
C VAL A 228 -3.54 20.92 -6.99
N GLY A 229 -3.85 20.22 -8.08
CA GLY A 229 -4.58 20.78 -9.19
C GLY A 229 -6.01 21.17 -8.82
N ASP A 230 -6.71 20.29 -8.10
CA ASP A 230 -8.11 20.47 -7.73
C ASP A 230 -8.29 21.59 -6.70
N VAL A 231 -7.38 21.69 -5.72
CA VAL A 231 -7.40 22.76 -4.71
C VAL A 231 -7.13 24.14 -5.33
N ARG A 232 -6.21 24.22 -6.31
CA ARG A 232 -5.85 25.48 -6.97
C ARG A 232 -6.92 25.99 -7.93
N GLY A 233 -7.81 25.13 -8.39
CA GLY A 233 -8.85 25.48 -9.35
C GLY A 233 -9.99 24.46 -9.31
N PRO A 234 -11.06 24.72 -8.53
CA PRO A 234 -12.20 23.80 -8.34
C PRO A 234 -12.96 23.42 -9.63
N ARG A 235 -12.59 24.00 -10.78
CA ARG A 235 -13.18 23.72 -12.09
C ARG A 235 -12.20 23.04 -13.03
N SER A 236 -11.63 21.88 -12.67
CA SER A 236 -11.03 20.85 -13.55
C SER A 236 -10.13 21.25 -14.75
N THR A 237 -9.70 22.49 -14.90
CA THR A 237 -8.86 22.97 -16.02
C THR A 237 -7.41 23.13 -15.61
N SER A 238 -7.09 22.85 -14.35
CA SER A 238 -5.72 22.89 -13.84
C SER A 238 -4.84 21.90 -14.59
N VAL A 239 -3.73 22.40 -15.13
CA VAL A 239 -2.73 21.55 -15.82
C VAL A 239 -2.24 20.43 -14.90
N TRP A 240 -2.18 20.67 -13.59
CA TRP A 240 -1.75 19.70 -12.58
C TRP A 240 -2.72 18.52 -12.45
N THR A 241 -4.04 18.79 -12.47
CA THR A 241 -5.07 17.73 -12.51
C THR A 241 -4.96 16.91 -13.78
N TRP A 242 -4.74 17.56 -14.93
CA TRP A 242 -4.61 16.90 -16.23
C TRP A 242 -3.30 16.14 -16.44
N LEU A 243 -2.31 16.29 -15.57
CA LEU A 243 -1.12 15.42 -15.56
C LEU A 243 -1.35 14.11 -14.81
N SER A 244 -2.51 13.96 -14.15
CA SER A 244 -2.85 12.80 -13.36
C SER A 244 -3.91 11.92 -14.02
N PRO A 245 -3.71 10.60 -14.12
CA PRO A 245 -4.76 9.67 -14.55
C PRO A 245 -5.99 9.66 -13.63
N PHE A 246 -5.82 10.03 -12.35
CA PHE A 246 -6.95 10.21 -11.45
C PHE A 246 -7.77 11.46 -11.82
N GLY A 247 -7.12 12.51 -12.30
CA GLY A 247 -7.78 13.71 -12.81
C GLY A 247 -8.63 13.43 -14.04
N TRP A 248 -8.13 12.63 -15.00
CA TRP A 248 -8.92 12.21 -16.16
C TRP A 248 -10.14 11.38 -15.75
N SER A 249 -9.95 10.49 -14.79
CA SER A 249 -11.01 9.64 -14.25
C SER A 249 -12.09 10.46 -13.54
N GLN A 250 -11.71 11.47 -12.75
CA GLN A 250 -12.66 12.40 -12.13
C GLN A 250 -13.32 13.34 -13.14
N ALA A 251 -12.61 13.76 -14.18
CA ALA A 251 -13.16 14.61 -15.25
C ALA A 251 -14.29 13.93 -16.05
N THR A 252 -14.44 12.60 -15.91
CA THR A 252 -15.63 11.89 -16.42
C THR A 252 -16.90 12.29 -15.70
N ALA A 253 -16.81 12.74 -14.45
CA ALA A 253 -17.90 13.21 -13.61
C ALA A 253 -19.15 12.29 -13.67
N PRO A 254 -19.02 11.03 -13.19
CA PRO A 254 -20.11 10.07 -13.19
C PRO A 254 -21.33 10.58 -12.41
N TYR A 255 -22.53 10.25 -12.88
CA TYR A 255 -23.82 10.65 -12.29
C TYR A 255 -24.13 12.15 -12.34
N THR A 256 -23.28 12.95 -13.00
CA THR A 256 -23.47 14.40 -13.06
C THR A 256 -23.35 14.92 -14.50
N LEU A 257 -22.19 14.74 -15.14
CA LEU A 257 -21.96 15.18 -16.53
C LEU A 257 -21.76 14.01 -17.49
N ASP A 258 -21.41 12.83 -16.97
CA ASP A 258 -21.22 11.57 -17.69
C ASP A 258 -20.37 11.68 -18.96
N ARG A 259 -19.19 12.32 -18.82
CA ARG A 259 -18.24 12.54 -19.91
C ARG A 259 -17.40 11.29 -20.13
N TRP A 260 -17.64 10.57 -21.23
CA TRP A 260 -16.85 9.37 -21.58
C TRP A 260 -15.50 9.69 -22.23
N TRP A 261 -15.37 10.86 -22.87
CA TRP A 261 -14.18 11.21 -23.64
C TRP A 261 -12.86 11.24 -22.84
N PRO A 262 -12.79 11.59 -21.53
CA PRO A 262 -11.54 11.54 -20.78
C PRO A 262 -10.95 10.12 -20.68
N LEU A 263 -11.77 9.07 -20.81
CA LEU A 263 -11.30 7.69 -20.88
C LEU A 263 -10.44 7.43 -22.14
N ALA A 264 -10.67 8.19 -23.22
CA ALA A 264 -9.82 8.11 -24.41
C ALA A 264 -8.40 8.61 -24.13
N VAL A 265 -8.24 9.59 -23.25
CA VAL A 265 -6.92 10.08 -22.79
C VAL A 265 -6.20 8.97 -22.00
N SER A 266 -6.92 8.30 -21.10
CA SER A 266 -6.40 7.12 -20.39
C SER A 266 -5.99 6.00 -21.35
N ALA A 267 -6.82 5.69 -22.35
CA ALA A 267 -6.51 4.67 -23.35
C ALA A 267 -5.26 5.03 -24.17
N LEU A 268 -5.12 6.29 -24.59
CA LEU A 268 -3.93 6.77 -25.31
C LEU A 268 -2.67 6.66 -24.43
N ALA A 269 -2.76 7.04 -23.15
CA ALA A 269 -1.65 6.93 -22.21
C ALA A 269 -1.22 5.47 -21.99
N VAL A 270 -2.17 4.53 -21.90
CA VAL A 270 -1.89 3.09 -21.83
C VAL A 270 -1.15 2.64 -23.08
N VAL A 271 -1.65 2.97 -24.28
CA VAL A 271 -1.00 2.59 -25.55
C VAL A 271 0.41 3.16 -25.63
N ALA A 272 0.61 4.43 -25.26
CA ALA A 272 1.91 5.08 -25.27
C ALA A 272 2.90 4.42 -24.30
N ALA A 273 2.47 4.16 -23.05
CA ALA A 273 3.33 3.53 -22.04
C ALA A 273 3.65 2.06 -22.37
N VAL A 274 2.68 1.28 -22.87
CA VAL A 274 2.92 -0.09 -23.35
C VAL A 274 3.87 -0.08 -24.56
N GLY A 275 3.67 0.85 -25.50
CA GLY A 275 4.56 1.03 -26.65
C GLY A 275 5.99 1.36 -26.22
N LEU A 276 6.16 2.26 -25.27
CA LEU A 276 7.46 2.59 -24.68
C LEU A 276 8.09 1.37 -24.01
N ALA A 277 7.35 0.64 -23.17
CA ALA A 277 7.84 -0.58 -22.53
C ALA A 277 8.28 -1.62 -23.59
N ALA A 278 7.52 -1.79 -24.67
CA ALA A 278 7.87 -2.70 -25.75
C ALA A 278 9.16 -2.27 -26.48
N VAL A 279 9.37 -0.97 -26.73
CA VAL A 279 10.60 -0.44 -27.31
C VAL A 279 11.80 -0.68 -26.40
N LEU A 280 11.64 -0.46 -25.08
CA LEU A 280 12.68 -0.65 -24.08
C LEU A 280 13.08 -2.13 -23.94
N VAL A 281 12.11 -3.06 -23.93
CA VAL A 281 12.35 -4.52 -23.91
C VAL A 281 13.24 -4.97 -25.06
N ARG A 282 13.07 -4.40 -26.26
CA ARG A 282 13.86 -4.82 -27.43
C ARG A 282 15.32 -4.40 -27.37
N ARG A 283 15.67 -3.40 -26.57
CA ARG A 283 17.04 -2.89 -26.41
C ARG A 283 17.78 -3.52 -25.23
N ARG A 284 17.11 -4.39 -24.47
CA ARG A 284 17.56 -4.91 -23.18
C ARG A 284 17.85 -6.40 -23.30
N ASP A 285 19.02 -6.82 -22.82
CA ASP A 285 19.35 -8.23 -22.70
C ASP A 285 18.64 -8.86 -21.50
N VAL A 286 18.37 -10.16 -21.62
CA VAL A 286 17.70 -10.96 -20.60
C VAL A 286 18.45 -10.87 -19.27
N GLY A 287 17.74 -10.65 -18.17
CA GLY A 287 18.35 -10.58 -16.83
C GLY A 287 19.08 -9.26 -16.52
N THR A 288 19.35 -8.39 -17.50
CA THR A 288 20.00 -7.08 -17.27
C THR A 288 18.98 -5.97 -17.26
N GLY A 289 19.03 -5.00 -16.35
CA GLY A 289 18.17 -3.79 -16.38
C GLY A 289 18.80 -2.72 -17.25
N LEU A 290 18.03 -1.76 -17.79
CA LEU A 290 18.62 -0.62 -18.50
C LEU A 290 19.44 0.29 -17.58
N LEU A 291 19.09 0.34 -16.29
CA LEU A 291 19.92 0.93 -15.25
C LEU A 291 20.94 -0.11 -14.79
N ALA A 292 22.23 0.23 -14.90
CA ALA A 292 23.30 -0.62 -14.42
C ALA A 292 23.18 -0.85 -12.91
N ASP A 293 23.31 -2.11 -12.48
CA ASP A 293 23.48 -2.43 -11.07
C ASP A 293 24.80 -1.81 -10.60
N ARG A 294 24.70 -0.78 -9.74
CA ARG A 294 25.89 -0.14 -9.18
C ARG A 294 26.59 -1.15 -8.27
N ARG A 295 27.76 -1.62 -8.71
CA ARG A 295 28.66 -2.38 -7.83
C ARG A 295 28.92 -1.53 -6.59
N GLY A 296 28.69 -2.13 -5.42
CA GLY A 296 29.08 -1.50 -4.16
C GLY A 296 30.58 -1.20 -4.16
N PRO A 297 31.06 -0.30 -3.28
CA PRO A 297 32.48 -0.04 -3.13
C PRO A 297 33.24 -1.36 -2.88
N ALA A 298 34.45 -1.50 -3.45
CA ALA A 298 35.29 -2.68 -3.29
C ALA A 298 35.57 -3.03 -1.81
N ARG A 299 35.48 -2.04 -0.92
CA ARG A 299 35.50 -2.21 0.54
C ARG A 299 34.27 -1.53 1.16
N GLY A 300 33.41 -2.31 1.80
CA GLY A 300 32.27 -1.79 2.55
C GLY A 300 32.71 -1.22 3.90
N ARG A 301 32.25 0.00 4.24
CA ARG A 301 32.46 0.62 5.56
C ARG A 301 31.29 0.33 6.50
N VAL A 302 31.06 -0.94 6.80
CA VAL A 302 30.00 -1.34 7.74
C VAL A 302 30.65 -1.86 9.02
N ALA A 303 30.57 -1.08 10.09
CA ALA A 303 31.12 -1.45 11.40
C ALA A 303 30.14 -2.36 12.15
N GLY A 304 30.42 -3.67 12.11
CA GLY A 304 29.72 -4.68 12.92
C GLY A 304 28.26 -4.95 12.53
N LEU A 305 27.63 -5.83 13.31
CA LEU A 305 26.29 -6.34 13.06
C LEU A 305 25.20 -5.25 13.10
N VAL A 306 25.27 -4.32 14.05
CA VAL A 306 24.29 -3.24 14.19
C VAL A 306 24.36 -2.30 12.99
N GLY A 307 25.56 -1.91 12.57
CA GLY A 307 25.77 -1.10 11.38
C GLY A 307 25.24 -1.79 10.11
N LEU A 308 25.44 -3.11 9.99
CA LEU A 308 24.92 -3.90 8.86
C LEU A 308 23.39 -3.91 8.85
N THR A 309 22.79 -4.15 10.02
CA THR A 309 21.35 -4.22 10.22
C THR A 309 20.68 -2.89 9.90
N CYS A 310 21.15 -1.79 10.49
CA CYS A 310 20.60 -0.47 10.28
C CYS A 310 20.83 0.01 8.82
N ARG A 311 21.97 -0.31 8.18
CA ARG A 311 22.19 -0.01 6.75
C ARG A 311 21.19 -0.74 5.86
N ARG A 312 20.86 -1.99 6.19
CA ARG A 312 19.89 -2.78 5.45
C ARG A 312 18.45 -2.31 5.65
N GLN A 313 18.08 -1.96 6.88
CA GLN A 313 16.75 -1.44 7.18
C GLN A 313 16.54 -0.01 6.66
N ARG A 314 17.62 0.75 6.38
CA ARG A 314 17.57 2.17 5.97
C ARG A 314 16.52 2.48 4.90
N THR A 315 16.45 1.72 3.81
CA THR A 315 15.47 1.99 2.75
C THR A 315 14.04 1.79 3.25
N SER A 316 13.81 0.75 4.06
CA SER A 316 12.51 0.50 4.68
C SER A 316 12.14 1.62 5.65
N VAL A 317 13.07 2.00 6.54
CA VAL A 317 12.92 3.11 7.49
C VAL A 317 12.55 4.40 6.78
N LEU A 318 13.26 4.74 5.71
CA LEU A 318 12.99 5.97 4.95
C LEU A 318 11.64 5.92 4.26
N SER A 319 11.26 4.79 3.65
CA SER A 319 9.98 4.67 2.95
C SER A 319 8.77 4.72 3.89
N TRP A 320 8.82 3.97 5.00
CA TRP A 320 7.77 3.97 6.01
C TRP A 320 7.73 5.29 6.77
N GLY A 321 8.90 5.79 7.18
CA GLY A 321 9.03 7.06 7.87
C GLY A 321 8.51 8.22 7.03
N ALA A 322 8.79 8.26 5.73
CA ALA A 322 8.20 9.25 4.83
C ALA A 322 6.67 9.14 4.79
N GLY A 323 6.11 7.94 4.64
CA GLY A 323 4.65 7.75 4.64
C GLY A 323 3.99 8.21 5.94
N VAL A 324 4.55 7.81 7.09
CA VAL A 324 4.01 8.14 8.43
C VAL A 324 4.13 9.65 8.70
N VAL A 325 5.29 10.25 8.44
CA VAL A 325 5.53 11.69 8.66
C VAL A 325 4.70 12.55 7.71
N LEU A 326 4.60 12.19 6.43
CA LEU A 326 3.75 12.90 5.46
C LEU A 326 2.27 12.82 5.84
N THR A 327 1.82 11.67 6.36
CA THR A 327 0.44 11.51 6.85
C THR A 327 0.20 12.43 8.05
N GLY A 328 1.11 12.47 9.02
CA GLY A 328 1.02 13.40 10.15
C GLY A 328 1.00 14.86 9.70
N GLY A 329 1.86 15.24 8.74
CA GLY A 329 1.86 16.57 8.16
C GLY A 329 0.58 16.93 7.41
N LEU A 330 -0.01 15.99 6.68
CA LEU A 330 -1.30 16.19 6.03
C LEU A 330 -2.40 16.49 7.07
N VAL A 331 -2.48 15.68 8.14
CA VAL A 331 -3.44 15.92 9.24
C VAL A 331 -3.20 17.28 9.88
N GLY A 332 -1.93 17.64 10.14
CA GLY A 332 -1.57 18.94 10.71
C GLY A 332 -2.00 20.12 9.83
N VAL A 333 -1.72 20.08 8.52
CA VAL A 333 -2.14 21.12 7.56
C VAL A 333 -3.66 21.24 7.48
N LEU A 334 -4.38 20.13 7.66
CA LEU A 334 -5.84 20.08 7.64
C LEU A 334 -6.49 20.29 9.01
N ALA A 335 -5.73 20.65 10.04
CA ALA A 335 -6.23 20.77 11.42
C ALA A 335 -7.42 21.72 11.54
N SER A 336 -7.41 22.87 10.86
CA SER A 336 -8.55 23.82 10.86
C SER A 336 -9.81 23.23 10.23
N ALA A 337 -9.65 22.40 9.20
CA ALA A 337 -10.77 21.67 8.61
C ALA A 337 -11.29 20.58 9.55
N VAL A 338 -10.41 19.91 10.30
CA VAL A 338 -10.80 18.92 11.33
C VAL A 338 -11.60 19.59 12.45
N VAL A 339 -11.11 20.71 12.99
CA VAL A 339 -11.81 21.47 14.04
C VAL A 339 -13.19 21.90 13.58
N ARG A 340 -13.25 22.58 12.43
CA ARG A 340 -14.52 23.03 11.85
C ARG A 340 -15.49 21.87 11.61
N PHE A 341 -14.99 20.73 11.12
CA PHE A 341 -15.83 19.55 10.90
C PHE A 341 -16.42 18.99 12.19
N VAL A 342 -15.64 18.98 13.28
CA VAL A 342 -16.14 18.55 14.60
C VAL A 342 -17.15 19.55 15.16
N ASP A 343 -16.94 20.85 14.97
CA ASP A 343 -17.84 21.90 15.46
C ASP A 343 -19.18 21.95 14.68
N GLU A 344 -19.14 21.68 13.36
CA GLU A 344 -20.30 21.76 12.47
C GLU A 344 -21.17 20.49 12.47
N GLU A 345 -20.67 19.36 12.99
CA GLU A 345 -21.36 18.06 12.95
C GLU A 345 -21.66 17.52 14.36
N PRO A 346 -22.85 17.83 14.94
CA PRO A 346 -23.21 17.40 16.29
C PRO A 346 -23.24 15.88 16.50
N SER A 347 -23.37 15.08 15.43
CA SER A 347 -23.30 13.62 15.50
C SER A 347 -21.87 13.09 15.71
N MET A 348 -20.84 13.86 15.32
CA MET A 348 -19.44 13.48 15.47
C MET A 348 -18.99 13.55 16.93
N SER A 349 -19.54 14.48 17.71
CA SER A 349 -19.27 14.55 19.15
C SER A 349 -19.79 13.30 19.88
N VAL A 350 -20.94 12.75 19.45
CA VAL A 350 -21.50 11.49 19.98
C VAL A 350 -20.64 10.28 19.57
N LEU A 351 -20.14 10.24 18.33
CA LEU A 351 -19.29 9.16 17.82
C LEU A 351 -17.86 9.17 18.42
N LEU A 352 -17.33 10.35 18.74
CA LEU A 352 -16.02 10.53 19.36
C LEU A 352 -16.06 10.44 20.91
N GLY A 353 -17.26 10.22 21.47
CA GLY A 353 -17.54 10.02 22.90
C GLY A 353 -18.00 11.30 23.62
N ASP A 354 -18.70 11.13 24.75
CA ASP A 354 -19.30 12.19 25.61
C ASP A 354 -18.28 13.20 26.24
N GLY A 355 -17.06 13.30 25.71
CA GLY A 355 -16.01 14.17 26.22
C GLY A 355 -16.19 15.63 25.80
N SER A 356 -15.88 16.55 26.71
CA SER A 356 -15.84 18.00 26.50
C SER A 356 -14.75 18.48 25.51
N ASP A 357 -13.95 17.58 24.91
CA ASP A 357 -12.89 17.88 23.94
C ASP A 357 -12.92 16.92 22.72
N ALA A 358 -13.97 17.04 21.90
CA ALA A 358 -14.15 16.24 20.69
C ALA A 358 -13.02 16.45 19.66
N VAL A 359 -12.44 17.66 19.60
CA VAL A 359 -11.28 17.97 18.76
C VAL A 359 -10.05 17.18 19.23
N GLY A 360 -9.80 17.15 20.54
CA GLY A 360 -8.76 16.33 21.14
C GLY A 360 -8.96 14.83 20.85
N ALA A 361 -10.20 14.35 20.88
CA ALA A 361 -10.53 12.96 20.54
C ALA A 361 -10.23 12.64 19.08
N ALA A 362 -10.56 13.54 18.15
CA ALA A 362 -10.21 13.40 16.73
C ALA A 362 -8.69 13.34 16.51
N PHE A 363 -7.91 14.21 17.16
CA PHE A 363 -6.44 14.14 17.10
C PHE A 363 -5.87 12.89 17.78
N GLY A 364 -6.52 12.38 18.82
CA GLY A 364 -6.18 11.11 19.46
C GLY A 364 -6.36 9.93 18.50
N LEU A 365 -7.46 9.91 17.74
CA LEU A 365 -7.70 8.91 16.70
C LEU A 365 -6.62 8.94 15.61
N TYR A 366 -6.24 10.13 15.13
CA TYR A 366 -5.13 10.27 14.18
C TYR A 366 -3.78 9.82 14.76
N THR A 367 -3.56 10.08 16.06
CA THR A 367 -2.36 9.60 16.77
C THR A 367 -2.30 8.08 16.81
N VAL A 368 -3.42 7.40 17.12
CA VAL A 368 -3.51 5.94 17.08
C VAL A 368 -3.29 5.43 15.66
N PHE A 369 -3.87 6.07 14.64
CA PHE A 369 -3.65 5.70 13.25
C PHE A 369 -2.17 5.77 12.85
N LEU A 370 -1.48 6.86 13.20
CA LEU A 370 -0.03 6.99 12.96
C LEU A 370 0.78 5.92 13.72
N ALA A 371 0.39 5.61 14.96
CA ALA A 371 1.03 4.57 15.77
C ALA A 371 0.82 3.17 15.16
N VAL A 372 -0.35 2.86 14.62
CA VAL A 372 -0.63 1.62 13.89
C VAL A 372 0.27 1.50 12.66
N LEU A 373 0.45 2.58 11.89
CA LEU A 373 1.36 2.57 10.74
C LEU A 373 2.82 2.33 11.16
N ALA A 374 3.28 2.95 12.26
CA ALA A 374 4.59 2.67 12.83
C ALA A 374 4.72 1.22 13.34
N GLY A 375 3.64 0.65 13.89
CA GLY A 375 3.54 -0.76 14.27
C GLY A 375 3.61 -1.71 13.07
N ALA A 376 2.98 -1.36 11.95
CA ALA A 376 3.07 -2.11 10.70
C ALA A 376 4.50 -2.10 10.12
N TYR A 377 5.22 -0.96 10.25
CA TYR A 377 6.65 -0.93 9.98
C TYR A 377 7.43 -1.89 10.89
N ALA A 378 7.17 -1.87 12.20
CA ALA A 378 7.85 -2.75 13.17
C ALA A 378 7.66 -4.24 12.82
N ALA A 379 6.43 -4.65 12.47
CA ALA A 379 6.14 -5.99 11.97
C ALA A 379 6.86 -6.27 10.65
N THR A 380 6.90 -5.32 9.71
CA THR A 380 7.64 -5.49 8.45
C THR A 380 9.15 -5.68 8.69
N ALA A 381 9.74 -4.94 9.62
CA ALA A 381 11.15 -4.99 9.95
C ALA A 381 11.56 -6.34 10.57
N VAL A 382 10.76 -6.87 11.50
CA VAL A 382 11.01 -8.20 12.09
C VAL A 382 10.73 -9.31 11.07
N GLY A 383 9.71 -9.17 10.22
CA GLY A 383 9.43 -10.12 9.15
C GLY A 383 10.56 -10.24 8.14
N ALA A 384 11.32 -9.16 7.92
CA ALA A 384 12.53 -9.20 7.11
C ALA A 384 13.63 -10.10 7.71
N ALA A 385 13.70 -10.23 9.04
CA ALA A 385 14.61 -11.16 9.70
C ALA A 385 14.20 -12.62 9.46
N VAL A 386 12.90 -12.92 9.61
CA VAL A 386 12.35 -14.26 9.32
C VAL A 386 12.56 -14.63 7.84
N ALA A 387 12.42 -13.66 6.94
CA ALA A 387 12.67 -13.86 5.52
C ALA A 387 14.16 -14.13 5.19
N ASP A 388 15.11 -13.67 6.00
CA ASP A 388 16.53 -14.03 5.83
C ASP A 388 16.85 -15.41 6.32
N GLU A 389 16.19 -15.82 7.38
CA GLU A 389 16.30 -17.17 7.91
C GLU A 389 15.88 -18.15 6.83
N ARG A 390 14.64 -18.01 6.34
CA ARG A 390 14.07 -18.86 5.28
C ARG A 390 14.85 -18.87 3.97
N SER A 391 15.57 -17.80 3.66
CA SER A 391 16.36 -17.70 2.42
C SER A 391 17.82 -18.12 2.60
N GLY A 392 18.22 -18.62 3.78
CA GLY A 392 19.61 -18.95 4.09
C GLY A 392 20.56 -17.74 4.13
N ARG A 393 20.06 -16.50 4.19
CA ARG A 393 20.92 -15.31 4.36
C ARG A 393 21.38 -15.15 5.81
N ALA A 394 20.55 -15.58 6.76
CA ALA A 394 20.89 -15.53 8.18
C ALA A 394 22.06 -16.45 8.52
N THR A 395 22.19 -17.61 7.86
CA THR A 395 23.27 -18.58 8.13
C THR A 395 24.64 -18.00 7.83
N ALA A 396 24.79 -17.18 6.78
CA ALA A 396 26.05 -16.49 6.47
C ALA A 396 26.51 -15.54 7.60
N VAL A 397 25.57 -14.90 8.31
CA VAL A 397 25.87 -14.03 9.45
C VAL A 397 26.10 -14.84 10.73
N LEU A 398 25.33 -15.90 10.94
CA LEU A 398 25.41 -16.76 12.12
C LEU A 398 26.57 -17.76 12.09
N ALA A 399 27.26 -17.90 10.96
CA ALA A 399 28.55 -18.57 10.86
C ALA A 399 29.70 -17.77 11.51
N LEU A 400 29.52 -16.46 11.69
CA LEU A 400 30.44 -15.61 12.46
C LEU A 400 30.19 -15.80 13.97
N PRO A 401 31.09 -15.36 14.87
CA PRO A 401 30.90 -15.45 16.33
C PRO A 401 29.82 -14.46 16.84
N VAL A 402 28.58 -14.67 16.40
CA VAL A 402 27.39 -13.86 16.69
C VAL A 402 26.29 -14.81 17.18
N SER A 403 25.79 -14.59 18.40
CA SER A 403 24.69 -15.40 18.92
C SER A 403 23.37 -15.08 18.20
N ARG A 404 22.47 -16.06 18.11
CA ARG A 404 21.12 -15.91 17.52
C ARG A 404 20.33 -14.78 18.18
N ALA A 405 20.41 -14.66 19.50
CA ALA A 405 19.78 -13.59 20.27
C ALA A 405 20.39 -12.21 19.96
N ARG A 406 21.71 -12.10 19.77
CA ARG A 406 22.36 -10.84 19.37
C ARG A 406 21.98 -10.45 17.95
N TRP A 407 21.85 -11.43 17.05
CA TRP A 407 21.38 -11.21 15.67
C TRP A 407 19.97 -10.64 15.64
N LEU A 408 18.98 -11.33 16.24
CA LEU A 408 17.60 -10.84 16.26
C LEU A 408 17.48 -9.54 17.07
N GLY A 409 18.16 -9.46 18.21
CA GLY A 409 18.16 -8.28 19.09
C GLY A 409 18.66 -7.02 18.40
N ALA A 410 19.69 -7.10 17.54
CA ALA A 410 20.13 -5.97 16.74
C ALA A 410 19.06 -5.48 15.76
N GLN A 411 18.29 -6.40 15.15
CA GLN A 411 17.19 -6.06 14.24
C GLN A 411 16.02 -5.41 14.96
N VAL A 412 15.65 -5.96 16.12
CA VAL A 412 14.59 -5.44 16.98
C VAL A 412 14.96 -4.07 17.54
N ALA A 413 16.21 -3.87 17.95
CA ALA A 413 16.69 -2.57 18.44
C ALA A 413 16.69 -1.49 17.33
N CYS A 414 17.22 -1.77 16.13
CA CYS A 414 17.12 -0.84 14.99
C CYS A 414 15.64 -0.55 14.65
N ALA A 415 14.76 -1.56 14.71
CA ALA A 415 13.32 -1.38 14.44
C ALA A 415 12.62 -0.53 15.52
N ALA A 416 12.91 -0.76 16.80
CA ALA A 416 12.36 0.02 17.91
C ALA A 416 12.73 1.50 17.79
N VAL A 417 14.03 1.79 17.60
CA VAL A 417 14.50 3.17 17.43
C VAL A 417 13.84 3.82 16.22
N ALA A 418 13.81 3.13 15.06
CA ALA A 418 13.21 3.67 13.86
C ALA A 418 11.70 3.94 14.01
N ALA A 419 10.95 3.00 14.60
CA ALA A 419 9.50 3.12 14.80
C ALA A 419 9.16 4.28 15.76
N THR A 420 9.91 4.39 16.86
CA THR A 420 9.77 5.50 17.80
C THR A 420 10.11 6.84 17.14
N THR A 421 11.26 6.92 16.45
CA THR A 421 11.68 8.17 15.80
C THR A 421 10.67 8.60 14.73
N MET A 422 10.15 7.70 13.89
CA MET A 422 9.19 8.11 12.86
C MET A 422 7.85 8.54 13.45
N LEU A 423 7.37 7.90 14.51
CA LEU A 423 6.12 8.30 15.18
C LEU A 423 6.26 9.68 15.84
N LEU A 424 7.36 9.91 16.55
CA LEU A 424 7.64 11.22 17.17
C LEU A 424 7.83 12.32 16.12
N LEU A 425 8.52 12.05 15.02
CA LEU A 425 8.64 13.00 13.91
C LEU A 425 7.27 13.29 13.26
N ALA A 426 6.42 12.28 13.10
CA ALA A 426 5.08 12.49 12.57
C ALA A 426 4.21 13.32 13.52
N GLY A 427 4.28 13.08 14.83
CA GLY A 427 3.62 13.91 15.84
C GLY A 427 4.13 15.35 15.88
N LEU A 428 5.44 15.53 15.76
CA LEU A 428 6.06 16.86 15.66
C LEU A 428 5.57 17.61 14.41
N VAL A 429 5.60 16.97 13.25
CA VAL A 429 5.17 17.58 11.98
C VAL A 429 3.66 17.85 11.98
N MET A 430 2.86 16.93 12.55
CA MET A 430 1.43 17.13 12.76
C MET A 430 1.16 18.31 13.70
N GLY A 431 1.89 18.39 14.82
CA GLY A 431 1.82 19.48 15.80
C GLY A 431 2.19 20.83 15.22
N VAL A 432 3.28 20.91 14.44
CA VAL A 432 3.69 22.13 13.75
C VAL A 432 2.64 22.54 12.71
N GLY A 433 2.14 21.59 11.92
CA GLY A 433 1.08 21.86 10.94
C GLY A 433 -0.19 22.39 11.62
N ALA A 434 -0.62 21.75 12.69
CA ALA A 434 -1.80 22.16 13.46
C ALA A 434 -1.62 23.53 14.12
N ALA A 435 -0.43 23.80 14.68
CA ALA A 435 -0.12 25.09 15.27
C ALA A 435 -0.20 26.23 14.25
N LEU A 436 0.30 26.01 13.03
CA LEU A 436 0.21 26.98 11.95
C LEU A 436 -1.21 27.14 11.41
N ALA A 437 -1.98 26.06 11.33
CA ALA A 437 -3.33 26.06 10.79
C ALA A 437 -4.38 26.63 11.76
N LEU A 438 -4.15 26.50 13.06
CA LEU A 438 -5.05 26.93 14.13
C LEU A 438 -4.59 28.20 14.87
N ASP A 439 -3.41 28.72 14.52
CA ASP A 439 -2.74 29.82 15.25
C ASP A 439 -2.54 29.53 16.75
N ASP A 440 -2.21 28.27 17.07
CA ASP A 440 -2.06 27.77 18.45
C ASP A 440 -0.77 26.96 18.62
N ALA A 441 0.27 27.61 19.15
CA ALA A 441 1.57 26.98 19.39
C ALA A 441 1.54 25.81 20.40
N SER A 442 0.51 25.73 21.25
CA SER A 442 0.38 24.64 22.23
C SER A 442 0.15 23.27 21.56
N GLN A 443 -0.36 23.26 20.32
CA GLN A 443 -0.59 22.05 19.53
C GLN A 443 0.69 21.25 19.29
N VAL A 444 1.85 21.90 19.19
CA VAL A 444 3.14 21.21 19.02
C VAL A 444 3.41 20.28 20.20
N GLY A 445 3.32 20.80 21.42
CA GLY A 445 3.54 20.03 22.64
C GLY A 445 2.47 18.97 22.86
N ARG A 446 1.19 19.31 22.61
CA ARG A 446 0.06 18.39 22.74
C ARG A 446 0.18 17.18 21.82
N LEU A 447 0.41 17.38 20.52
CA LEU A 447 0.44 16.29 19.54
C LEU A 447 1.75 15.48 19.58
N LEU A 448 2.87 16.13 19.94
CA LEU A 448 4.11 15.41 20.25
C LEU A 448 3.96 14.55 21.52
N GLY A 449 3.29 15.09 22.56
CA GLY A 449 2.97 14.35 23.79
C GLY A 449 2.05 13.16 23.53
N ALA A 450 1.01 13.35 22.71
CA ALA A 450 0.10 12.27 22.32
C ALA A 450 0.83 11.12 21.60
N THR A 451 1.64 11.45 20.60
CA THR A 451 2.45 10.46 19.88
C THR A 451 3.52 9.80 20.76
N ALA A 452 4.12 10.52 21.70
CA ALA A 452 5.02 9.94 22.69
C ALA A 452 4.30 8.95 23.63
N GLY A 453 3.08 9.28 24.06
CA GLY A 453 2.24 8.39 24.86
C GLY A 453 1.81 7.11 24.13
N ALA A 454 1.74 7.16 22.79
CA ALA A 454 1.41 6.00 21.95
C ALA A 454 2.62 5.07 21.66
N VAL A 455 3.86 5.49 21.94
CA VAL A 455 5.08 4.70 21.67
C VAL A 455 5.05 3.30 22.30
N PRO A 456 4.66 3.11 23.57
CA PRO A 456 4.57 1.76 24.16
C PRO A 456 3.66 0.82 23.37
N GLY A 457 2.57 1.32 22.80
CA GLY A 457 1.66 0.52 21.99
C GLY A 457 2.32 0.00 20.70
N VAL A 458 3.13 0.85 20.04
CA VAL A 458 3.95 0.44 18.90
C VAL A 458 4.98 -0.62 19.31
N LEU A 459 5.60 -0.47 20.49
CA LEU A 459 6.56 -1.43 21.01
C LEU A 459 5.91 -2.76 21.40
N VAL A 460 4.63 -2.79 21.79
CA VAL A 460 3.89 -4.05 21.97
C VAL A 460 3.73 -4.77 20.63
N VAL A 461 3.38 -4.06 19.55
CA VAL A 461 3.31 -4.67 18.20
C VAL A 461 4.67 -5.24 17.78
N LEU A 462 5.75 -4.50 18.03
CA LEU A 462 7.12 -4.98 17.83
C LEU A 462 7.43 -6.21 18.71
N GLY A 463 6.99 -6.20 19.97
CA GLY A 463 7.14 -7.29 20.93
C GLY A 463 6.44 -8.55 20.46
N VAL A 464 5.17 -8.46 20.04
CA VAL A 464 4.40 -9.59 19.47
C VAL A 464 5.10 -10.13 18.22
N ALA A 465 5.51 -9.25 17.30
CA ALA A 465 6.26 -9.66 16.12
C ALA A 465 7.56 -10.39 16.50
N THR A 466 8.28 -9.91 17.51
CA THR A 466 9.53 -10.51 18.01
C THR A 466 9.27 -11.86 18.67
N ALA A 467 8.21 -11.97 19.48
CA ALA A 467 7.79 -13.21 20.13
C ALA A 467 7.46 -14.29 19.10
N VAL A 468 6.65 -13.95 18.07
CA VAL A 468 6.31 -14.90 17.00
C VAL A 468 7.53 -15.28 16.17
N ALA A 469 8.40 -14.33 15.80
CA ALA A 469 9.64 -14.63 15.08
C ALA A 469 10.60 -15.52 15.90
N GLY A 470 10.62 -15.33 17.21
CA GLY A 470 11.47 -16.07 18.14
C GLY A 470 10.95 -17.45 18.50
N LEU A 471 9.63 -17.63 18.65
CA LEU A 471 9.01 -18.86 19.14
C LEU A 471 8.42 -19.72 18.02
N ALA A 472 7.83 -19.10 16.98
CA ALA A 472 7.11 -19.80 15.93
C ALA A 472 7.27 -19.08 14.56
N PRO A 473 8.48 -19.04 13.98
CA PRO A 473 8.75 -18.32 12.72
C PRO A 473 7.85 -18.77 11.56
N ARG A 474 7.41 -20.03 11.50
CA ARG A 474 6.42 -20.53 10.50
C ARG A 474 5.09 -19.76 10.53
N ALA A 475 4.64 -19.38 11.72
CA ALA A 475 3.39 -18.67 11.95
C ALA A 475 3.50 -17.14 11.77
N TYR A 476 4.67 -16.62 11.36
CA TYR A 476 4.91 -15.18 11.29
C TYR A 476 3.89 -14.41 10.45
N THR A 477 3.34 -15.02 9.40
CA THR A 477 2.28 -14.40 8.59
C THR A 477 1.07 -13.99 9.44
N GLY A 478 0.78 -14.71 10.54
CA GLY A 478 -0.29 -14.39 11.49
C GLY A 478 -0.10 -13.07 12.25
N VAL A 479 1.11 -12.50 12.31
CA VAL A 479 1.36 -11.17 12.90
C VAL A 479 0.54 -10.09 12.18
N TRP A 480 0.29 -10.25 10.87
CA TRP A 480 -0.55 -9.32 10.12
C TRP A 480 -2.03 -9.36 10.53
N LEU A 481 -2.52 -10.49 11.04
CA LEU A 481 -3.87 -10.54 11.63
C LEU A 481 -3.92 -9.68 12.90
N TYR A 482 -2.86 -9.72 13.71
CA TYR A 482 -2.77 -8.86 14.89
C TYR A 482 -2.64 -7.38 14.52
N VAL A 483 -1.81 -7.03 13.54
CA VAL A 483 -1.73 -5.64 13.04
C VAL A 483 -3.08 -5.16 12.50
N ALA A 484 -3.79 -5.99 11.74
CA ALA A 484 -5.12 -5.67 11.23
C ALA A 484 -6.15 -5.53 12.37
N TYR A 485 -6.12 -6.41 13.36
CA TYR A 485 -6.95 -6.35 14.56
C TYR A 485 -6.71 -5.04 15.33
N VAL A 486 -5.45 -4.73 15.66
CA VAL A 486 -5.09 -3.49 16.38
C VAL A 486 -5.46 -2.25 15.57
N GLY A 487 -5.23 -2.27 14.25
CA GLY A 487 -5.57 -1.15 13.37
C GLY A 487 -7.07 -0.92 13.22
N THR A 488 -7.85 -2.00 13.11
CA THR A 488 -9.32 -1.91 12.99
C THR A 488 -9.91 -1.43 14.29
N LEU A 489 -9.55 -2.05 15.42
CA LEU A 489 -10.13 -1.69 16.71
C LEU A 489 -9.63 -0.36 17.23
N GLY A 490 -8.37 0.00 16.96
CA GLY A 490 -7.86 1.33 17.27
C GLY A 490 -8.64 2.47 16.59
N MET A 491 -9.40 2.18 15.52
CA MET A 491 -10.26 3.16 14.86
C MET A 491 -11.76 2.99 15.13
N PHE A 492 -12.22 1.75 15.32
CA PHE A 492 -13.65 1.43 15.33
C PHE A 492 -14.12 0.73 16.61
N ALA A 493 -13.30 0.62 17.66
CA ALA A 493 -13.69 -0.05 18.91
C ALA A 493 -14.98 0.50 19.51
N ALA A 494 -15.19 1.82 19.45
CA ALA A 494 -16.42 2.47 19.94
C ALA A 494 -17.70 2.00 19.24
N LEU A 495 -17.61 1.42 18.04
CA LEU A 495 -18.74 0.91 17.27
C LEU A 495 -19.03 -0.58 17.53
N LEU A 496 -18.22 -1.23 18.37
CA LEU A 496 -18.25 -2.67 18.56
C LEU A 496 -18.60 -3.03 20.00
N PRO A 497 -19.03 -4.29 20.26
CA PRO A 497 -19.33 -4.74 21.61
C PRO A 497 -18.14 -4.55 22.57
N ALA A 498 -18.43 -4.20 23.83
CA ALA A 498 -17.38 -3.99 24.83
C ALA A 498 -16.47 -5.21 24.98
N GLY A 499 -15.15 -4.98 25.08
CA GLY A 499 -14.14 -6.01 25.30
C GLY A 499 -13.55 -6.64 24.04
N VAL A 500 -14.04 -6.30 22.84
CA VAL A 500 -13.44 -6.80 21.58
C VAL A 500 -12.01 -6.30 21.38
N ASP A 501 -11.64 -5.18 21.99
CA ASP A 501 -10.36 -4.48 21.88
C ASP A 501 -9.40 -4.79 23.03
N ALA A 502 -9.73 -5.74 23.91
CA ALA A 502 -8.94 -6.06 25.11
C ALA A 502 -7.48 -6.42 24.80
N LEU A 503 -7.19 -7.03 23.65
CA LEU A 503 -5.82 -7.34 23.22
C LEU A 503 -5.11 -6.17 22.51
N SER A 504 -5.79 -5.07 22.23
CA SER A 504 -5.20 -3.89 21.62
C SER A 504 -4.40 -3.12 22.67
N PRO A 505 -3.11 -2.83 22.45
CA PRO A 505 -2.34 -2.07 23.43
C PRO A 505 -2.84 -0.61 23.54
N PHE A 506 -3.49 -0.10 22.50
CA PHE A 506 -4.05 1.26 22.49
C PHE A 506 -5.31 1.39 23.34
N ALA A 507 -6.02 0.29 23.63
CA ALA A 507 -7.15 0.30 24.56
C ALA A 507 -6.72 0.52 26.03
N HIS A 508 -5.45 0.24 26.34
CA HIS A 508 -4.86 0.38 27.68
C HIS A 508 -4.00 1.64 27.83
N LEU A 509 -3.99 2.52 26.82
CA LEU A 509 -3.28 3.80 26.86
C LEU A 509 -4.27 4.95 27.01
N PRO A 510 -3.91 6.04 27.70
CA PRO A 510 -4.77 7.22 27.76
C PRO A 510 -5.00 7.78 26.36
N ALA A 511 -6.23 8.17 26.06
CA ALA A 511 -6.60 8.77 24.78
C ALA A 511 -6.11 10.22 24.67
N LEU A 512 -4.78 10.41 24.61
CA LEU A 512 -4.17 11.73 24.46
C LEU A 512 -4.46 12.31 23.07
N PRO A 513 -4.69 13.63 22.93
CA PRO A 513 -4.72 14.65 23.98
C PRO A 513 -6.07 14.80 24.70
N ALA A 514 -7.10 14.03 24.34
CA ALA A 514 -8.46 14.15 24.90
C ALA A 514 -8.56 13.81 26.40
N GLN A 515 -7.68 12.92 26.88
CA GLN A 515 -7.59 12.51 28.28
C GLN A 515 -6.31 13.01 28.94
N PRO A 516 -6.27 13.15 30.28
CA PRO A 516 -5.02 13.45 30.97
C PRO A 516 -4.02 12.29 30.86
N PRO A 517 -2.70 12.57 30.93
CA PRO A 517 -1.67 11.54 30.88
C PRO A 517 -1.74 10.62 32.11
N ASP A 518 -1.72 9.30 31.85
CA ASP A 518 -1.59 8.26 32.89
C ASP A 518 -0.25 7.52 32.74
N GLY A 519 0.72 7.89 33.59
CA GLY A 519 2.05 7.28 33.60
C GLY A 519 2.04 5.80 34.02
N ARG A 520 1.05 5.35 34.80
CA ARG A 520 0.96 3.94 35.24
C ARG A 520 0.52 3.05 34.08
N ALA A 521 -0.49 3.47 33.34
CA ALA A 521 -0.95 2.79 32.13
C ALA A 521 0.17 2.68 31.09
N VAL A 522 0.86 3.79 30.81
CA VAL A 522 2.03 3.85 29.90
C VAL A 522 3.13 2.88 30.34
N ALA A 523 3.47 2.86 31.64
CA ALA A 523 4.49 1.95 32.17
C ALA A 523 4.08 0.47 32.08
N ALA A 524 2.81 0.15 32.33
CA ALA A 524 2.30 -1.22 32.23
C ALA A 524 2.37 -1.74 30.79
N VAL A 525 1.93 -0.95 29.81
CA VAL A 525 2.01 -1.32 28.39
C VAL A 525 3.47 -1.45 27.93
N ALA A 526 4.37 -0.58 28.40
CA ALA A 526 5.80 -0.68 28.13
C ALA A 526 6.41 -1.96 28.71
N ALA A 527 6.02 -2.36 29.93
CA ALA A 527 6.46 -3.61 30.53
C ALA A 527 6.03 -4.84 29.70
N VAL A 528 4.79 -4.86 29.20
CA VAL A 528 4.30 -5.91 28.30
C VAL A 528 5.14 -5.98 27.02
N ALA A 529 5.48 -4.85 26.42
CA ALA A 529 6.35 -4.80 25.24
C ALA A 529 7.73 -5.44 25.50
N VAL A 530 8.34 -5.13 26.65
CA VAL A 530 9.64 -5.69 27.07
C VAL A 530 9.54 -7.20 27.28
N LEU A 531 8.50 -7.68 27.97
CA LEU A 531 8.29 -9.11 28.22
C LEU A 531 8.13 -9.90 26.91
N LEU A 532 7.35 -9.37 25.95
CA LEU A 532 7.17 -10.01 24.65
C LEU A 532 8.47 -10.04 23.82
N ALA A 533 9.22 -8.93 23.81
CA ALA A 533 10.52 -8.88 23.14
C ALA A 533 11.51 -9.88 23.78
N ALA A 534 11.56 -9.94 25.12
CA ALA A 534 12.40 -10.89 25.85
C ALA A 534 12.02 -12.35 25.53
N ALA A 535 10.72 -12.67 25.50
CA ALA A 535 10.23 -14.00 25.14
C ALA A 535 10.68 -14.41 23.73
N GLY A 536 10.63 -13.50 22.75
CA GLY A 536 11.13 -13.76 21.41
C GLY A 536 12.66 -13.95 21.34
N LEU A 537 13.43 -13.16 22.09
CA LEU A 537 14.89 -13.30 22.15
C LEU A 537 15.35 -14.57 22.86
N VAL A 538 14.62 -15.03 23.87
CA VAL A 538 14.85 -16.33 24.52
C VAL A 538 14.43 -17.46 23.56
N GLY A 539 13.30 -17.31 22.87
CA GLY A 539 12.84 -18.27 21.86
C GLY A 539 13.87 -18.52 20.78
N VAL A 540 14.40 -17.47 20.15
CA VAL A 540 15.39 -17.60 19.06
C VAL A 540 16.72 -18.21 19.52
N ARG A 541 17.03 -18.13 20.82
CA ARG A 541 18.22 -18.75 21.40
C ARG A 541 18.09 -20.28 21.46
N HIS A 542 16.89 -20.78 21.70
CA HIS A 542 16.65 -22.21 21.97
C HIS A 542 16.11 -22.99 20.77
N ARG A 543 15.42 -22.33 19.83
CA ARG A 543 14.92 -23.00 18.62
C ARG A 543 16.00 -23.15 17.54
N ASP A 544 15.83 -24.14 16.69
CA ASP A 544 16.60 -24.30 15.46
C ASP A 544 16.21 -23.25 14.41
N LEU A 545 17.13 -23.02 13.47
CA LEU A 545 16.93 -22.10 12.34
C LEU A 545 16.20 -22.84 11.20
N GLU A 546 15.31 -22.13 10.52
CA GLU A 546 14.70 -22.59 9.27
C GLU A 546 15.72 -22.46 8.12
N GLY A 547 16.15 -23.58 7.55
CA GLY A 547 17.06 -23.59 6.39
C GLY A 547 17.94 -24.82 6.36
#